data_AF-D3AU03-F1
#
_entry.id   AF-D3AU03-F1
#
_cell.length_a   1.000
_cell.length_b   1.000
_cell.length_c   1.000
_cell.angle_alpha   90.00
_cell.angle_beta   90.00
_cell.angle_gamma   90.00
#
_symmetry.space_group_name_H-M   'P 1'
#
loop_
_entity.id
_entity.type
_entity.pdbx_description
1 polymer ?
#
loop_
_entity_poly.entity_id
_entity_poly.type
_entity_poly.pdbx_seq_one_letter_code
_entity_poly.pdbx_strand_id
1 'polypeptide(L)'
;GSASDALTRYEHLLGLVPDAAKSDRYRRERIKAKISGAGTTTTSLIQNIAESFTNAAVNIVENFPAYTITVRFTGTSGIPGNMADIKQTIEEAVPAHLKVLYEYIFNTYGAVGTFTHAELAAYTHERIRGGHLKNRIQELQAYQHAELAQLTHNELSKGELPNGN
;
A
#
# COMPACT_ATOMS: atom_id res chain seq x y z
N GLY A 1 -12.82 -12.25 -15.89
CA GLY A 1 -12.38 -10.92 -16.37
C GLY A 1 -12.12 -11.01 -17.86
N SER A 2 -12.57 -10.02 -18.62
CA SER A 2 -12.34 -9.95 -20.06
C SER A 2 -10.88 -9.61 -20.35
N ALA A 3 -10.35 -10.00 -21.51
CA ALA A 3 -8.98 -9.67 -21.91
C ALA A 3 -8.71 -8.14 -21.93
N SER A 4 -9.76 -7.33 -22.15
CA SER A 4 -9.69 -5.87 -22.08
C SER A 4 -9.45 -5.35 -20.64
N ASP A 5 -10.04 -6.01 -19.64
CA ASP A 5 -9.85 -5.63 -18.22
C ASP A 5 -8.39 -5.82 -17.81
N ALA A 6 -7.75 -6.89 -18.29
CA ALA A 6 -6.35 -7.15 -18.01
C ALA A 6 -5.44 -6.06 -18.59
N LEU A 7 -5.69 -5.62 -19.83
CA LEU A 7 -4.90 -4.55 -20.47
C LEU A 7 -5.05 -3.23 -19.75
N THR A 8 -6.27 -2.86 -19.36
CA THR A 8 -6.54 -1.63 -18.62
C THR A 8 -5.80 -1.61 -17.28
N ARG A 9 -5.75 -2.75 -16.57
CA ARG A 9 -4.98 -2.88 -15.33
C ARG A 9 -3.48 -2.69 -15.55
N TYR A 10 -2.90 -3.30 -16.58
CA TYR A 10 -1.49 -3.12 -16.91
C TYR A 10 -1.15 -1.69 -17.33
N GLU A 11 -2.03 -1.02 -18.06
CA GLU A 11 -1.84 0.39 -18.43
C GLU A 11 -1.83 1.27 -17.18
N HIS A 12 -2.80 1.12 -16.27
CA HIS A 12 -2.80 1.84 -14.99
C HIS A 12 -1.56 1.56 -14.15
N LEU A 13 -1.13 0.29 -14.05
CA LEU A 13 0.06 -0.13 -13.32
C LEU A 13 1.32 0.61 -13.78
N LEU A 14 1.44 0.82 -15.09
CA LEU A 14 2.56 1.49 -15.74
C LEU A 14 2.39 3.01 -15.87
N GLY A 15 1.35 3.58 -15.25
CA GLY A 15 1.04 5.02 -15.35
C GLY A 15 0.65 5.46 -16.76
N LEU A 16 0.17 4.54 -17.60
CA LEU A 16 -0.36 4.83 -18.92
C LEU A 16 -1.85 5.14 -18.80
N VAL A 17 -2.32 6.17 -19.50
CA VAL A 17 -3.75 6.41 -19.67
C VAL A 17 -4.33 5.31 -20.59
N PRO A 18 -5.32 4.53 -20.12
CA PRO A 18 -6.02 3.56 -20.95
C PRO A 18 -6.80 4.25 -22.06
N ASP A 19 -6.67 3.75 -23.29
CA ASP A 19 -7.40 4.26 -24.44
C ASP A 19 -8.18 3.13 -25.10
N ALA A 20 -9.46 3.03 -24.76
CA ALA A 20 -10.37 2.02 -25.30
C ALA A 20 -10.70 2.23 -26.79
N ALA A 21 -10.38 3.39 -27.37
CA ALA A 21 -10.53 3.63 -28.81
C ALA A 21 -9.37 3.02 -29.62
N LYS A 22 -8.28 2.58 -28.96
CA LYS A 22 -7.16 1.90 -29.62
C LYS A 22 -7.33 0.40 -29.61
N SER A 23 -6.75 -0.26 -30.61
CA SER A 23 -6.76 -1.72 -30.69
C SER A 23 -5.96 -2.35 -29.54
N ASP A 24 -6.41 -3.51 -29.07
CA ASP A 24 -5.70 -4.29 -28.04
C ASP A 24 -4.24 -4.58 -28.42
N ARG A 25 -3.96 -4.77 -29.71
CA ARG A 25 -2.58 -4.94 -30.21
C ARG A 25 -1.74 -3.70 -29.92
N TYR A 26 -2.25 -2.52 -30.28
CA TYR A 26 -1.54 -1.25 -30.03
C TYR A 26 -1.31 -1.02 -28.53
N ARG A 27 -2.32 -1.29 -27.71
CA ARG A 27 -2.24 -1.20 -26.24
C ARG A 27 -1.14 -2.12 -25.70
N ARG A 28 -1.08 -3.38 -26.14
CA ARG A 28 0.00 -4.33 -25.78
C ARG A 28 1.39 -3.85 -26.19
N GLU A 29 1.54 -3.31 -27.39
CA GLU A 29 2.84 -2.82 -27.86
C GLU A 29 3.30 -1.58 -27.08
N ARG A 30 2.38 -0.68 -26.71
CA ARG A 30 2.69 0.43 -25.79
C ARG A 30 3.11 -0.05 -24.42
N ILE A 31 2.40 -1.03 -23.86
CA ILE A 31 2.73 -1.66 -22.57
C ILE A 31 4.14 -2.25 -22.63
N LYS A 32 4.44 -3.06 -23.66
CA LYS A 32 5.79 -3.62 -23.87
C LYS A 32 6.84 -2.53 -24.02
N ALA A 33 6.60 -1.52 -24.84
CA ALA A 33 7.55 -0.41 -25.04
C ALA A 33 7.80 0.37 -23.74
N LYS A 34 6.79 0.55 -22.88
CA LYS A 34 6.93 1.18 -21.57
C LYS A 34 7.74 0.31 -20.61
N ILE A 35 7.50 -1.00 -20.59
CA ILE A 35 8.28 -1.98 -19.81
C ILE A 35 9.74 -2.02 -20.28
N SER A 36 9.98 -2.05 -21.60
CA SER A 36 11.32 -2.11 -22.18
C SER A 36 12.09 -0.77 -22.12
N GLY A 37 11.39 0.36 -22.19
CA GLY A 37 11.98 1.70 -22.17
C GLY A 37 12.22 2.25 -20.77
N ALA A 38 11.48 1.76 -19.77
CA ALA A 38 11.71 2.09 -18.38
C ALA A 38 12.69 1.08 -17.77
N GLY A 39 13.99 1.39 -17.79
CA GLY A 39 14.97 0.77 -16.89
C GLY A 39 14.74 1.10 -15.41
N THR A 40 13.54 1.56 -15.06
CA THR A 40 13.11 2.08 -13.76
C THR A 40 11.70 1.59 -13.49
N THR A 41 11.60 0.71 -12.51
CA THR A 41 10.37 0.29 -11.84
C THR A 41 9.56 1.51 -11.47
N THR A 42 8.29 1.57 -11.87
CA THR A 42 7.41 2.65 -11.42
C THR A 42 7.07 2.42 -9.95
N THR A 43 7.00 3.48 -9.14
CA THR A 43 6.52 3.44 -7.75
C THR A 43 5.20 2.68 -7.63
N SER A 44 4.31 2.90 -8.58
CA SER A 44 3.03 2.21 -8.69
C SER A 44 3.16 0.69 -8.90
N LEU A 45 4.19 0.20 -9.58
CA LEU A 45 4.43 -1.24 -9.70
C LEU A 45 4.85 -1.85 -8.36
N ILE A 46 5.80 -1.22 -7.67
CA ILE A 46 6.27 -1.68 -6.35
C ILE A 46 5.12 -1.67 -5.34
N GLN A 47 4.32 -0.60 -5.37
CA GLN A 47 3.12 -0.47 -4.53
C GLN A 47 2.15 -1.62 -4.81
N ASN A 48 1.78 -1.86 -6.06
CA ASN A 48 0.83 -2.92 -6.40
C ASN A 48 1.33 -4.32 -6.02
N ILE A 49 2.64 -4.60 -6.20
CA ILE A 49 3.24 -5.86 -5.73
C ILE A 49 3.05 -5.97 -4.22
N ALA A 50 3.52 -4.98 -3.44
CA ALA A 50 3.41 -5.01 -1.99
C ALA A 50 1.96 -5.11 -1.48
N GLU A 51 1.02 -4.36 -2.07
CA GLU A 51 -0.41 -4.40 -1.70
C GLU A 51 -1.04 -5.75 -2.05
N SER A 52 -0.69 -6.37 -3.18
CA SER A 52 -1.25 -7.67 -3.59
C SER A 52 -0.84 -8.83 -2.67
N PHE A 53 0.36 -8.79 -2.12
CA PHE A 53 0.83 -9.80 -1.17
C PHE A 53 0.25 -9.60 0.23
N THR A 54 0.03 -8.34 0.63
CA THR A 54 -0.39 -8.02 2.00
C THR A 54 -1.90 -7.82 2.15
N ASN A 55 -2.63 -7.62 1.05
CA ASN A 55 -4.03 -7.16 1.03
C ASN A 55 -4.24 -5.89 1.89
N ALA A 56 -3.20 -5.08 2.01
CA ALA A 56 -3.15 -3.91 2.86
C ALA A 56 -2.63 -2.71 2.08
N ALA A 57 -2.98 -1.50 2.52
CA ALA A 57 -2.44 -0.28 1.93
C ALA A 57 -0.92 -0.20 2.14
N VAL A 58 -0.20 0.19 1.09
CA VAL A 58 1.25 0.40 1.13
C VAL A 58 1.57 1.76 0.51
N ASN A 59 2.47 2.50 1.11
CA ASN A 59 2.96 3.76 0.57
C ASN A 59 4.42 3.61 0.12
N ILE A 60 4.76 4.15 -1.05
CA ILE A 60 6.11 4.11 -1.61
C ILE A 60 6.72 5.51 -1.58
N VAL A 61 7.88 5.63 -0.95
CA VAL A 61 8.62 6.90 -0.87
C VAL A 61 9.95 6.75 -1.59
N GLU A 62 10.13 7.51 -2.67
CA GLU A 62 11.40 7.61 -3.39
C GLU A 62 12.27 8.73 -2.81
N ASN A 63 13.53 8.41 -2.55
CA ASN A 63 14.54 9.38 -2.17
C ASN A 63 15.71 9.29 -3.16
N PHE A 64 15.61 10.10 -4.23
CA PHE A 64 16.60 10.14 -5.30
C PHE A 64 18.01 10.50 -4.82
N PRO A 65 18.22 11.52 -3.95
CA PRO A 65 19.55 11.83 -3.43
C PRO A 65 20.25 10.67 -2.71
N ALA A 66 19.48 9.83 -2.02
CA ALA A 66 20.00 8.68 -1.28
C ALA A 66 20.00 7.37 -2.08
N TYR A 67 19.52 7.38 -3.33
CA TYR A 67 19.32 6.18 -4.15
C TYR A 67 18.51 5.09 -3.42
N THR A 68 17.46 5.50 -2.68
CA THR A 68 16.65 4.57 -1.89
C THR A 68 15.17 4.66 -2.24
N ILE A 69 14.50 3.51 -2.22
CA ILE A 69 13.04 3.38 -2.26
C ILE A 69 12.60 2.81 -0.92
N THR A 70 11.64 3.44 -0.26
CA THR A 70 11.08 2.97 1.01
C THR A 70 9.66 2.46 0.79
N VAL A 71 9.43 1.20 1.14
CA VAL A 71 8.13 0.52 1.13
C VAL A 71 7.54 0.57 2.53
N ARG A 72 6.52 1.40 2.74
CA ARG A 72 5.86 1.61 4.03
C ARG A 72 4.55 0.85 4.09
N PHE A 73 4.46 -0.15 4.96
CA PHE A 73 3.21 -0.89 5.17
C PHE A 73 2.31 -0.10 6.14
N THR A 74 1.30 0.58 5.61
CA THR A 74 0.41 1.47 6.40
C THR A 74 -0.92 0.82 6.74
N GLY A 75 -1.42 -0.07 5.88
CA GLY A 75 -2.70 -0.77 6.07
C GLY A 75 -2.64 -1.93 7.07
N THR A 76 -1.44 -2.33 7.50
CA THR A 76 -1.21 -3.36 8.51
C THR A 76 -0.14 -2.89 9.48
N SER A 77 -0.36 -3.13 10.77
CA SER A 77 0.74 -3.13 11.72
C SER A 77 1.45 -4.49 11.69
N GLY A 78 2.69 -4.51 12.17
CA GLY A 78 3.54 -5.68 12.25
C GLY A 78 4.31 -5.96 10.96
N ILE A 79 4.98 -7.11 10.95
CA ILE A 79 5.67 -7.61 9.76
C ILE A 79 4.65 -8.45 8.97
N PRO A 80 4.34 -8.11 7.71
CA PRO A 80 3.50 -8.94 6.87
C PRO A 80 3.99 -10.38 6.76
N GLY A 81 3.04 -11.31 6.68
CA GLY A 81 3.34 -12.71 6.35
C GLY A 81 4.03 -12.82 5.00
N ASN A 82 4.91 -13.82 4.86
CA ASN A 82 5.66 -14.08 3.63
C ASN A 82 6.55 -12.92 3.13
N MET A 83 7.22 -12.22 4.05
CA MET A 83 8.13 -11.12 3.72
C MET A 83 9.30 -11.53 2.81
N ALA A 84 9.72 -12.81 2.83
CA ALA A 84 10.80 -13.30 1.98
C ALA A 84 10.43 -13.18 0.48
N ASP A 85 9.26 -13.69 0.09
CA ASP A 85 8.80 -13.65 -1.29
C ASP A 85 8.50 -12.20 -1.74
N ILE A 86 7.95 -11.38 -0.84
CA ILE A 86 7.72 -9.95 -1.09
C ILE A 86 9.03 -9.24 -1.39
N LYS A 87 10.06 -9.48 -0.57
CA LYS A 87 11.39 -8.90 -0.76
C LYS A 87 12.00 -9.33 -2.08
N GLN A 88 12.02 -10.63 -2.35
CA GLN A 88 12.55 -11.16 -3.59
C GLN A 88 11.87 -10.53 -4.81
N THR A 89 10.53 -10.51 -4.83
CA THR A 89 9.76 -9.97 -5.97
C THR A 89 10.02 -8.47 -6.17
N ILE A 90 10.13 -7.70 -5.08
CA ILE A 90 10.42 -6.27 -5.16
C ILE A 90 11.87 -6.03 -5.60
N GLU A 91 12.84 -6.78 -5.08
CA GLU A 91 14.25 -6.66 -5.46
C GLU A 91 14.49 -7.05 -6.92
N GLU A 92 13.76 -8.05 -7.45
CA GLU A 92 13.77 -8.39 -8.87
C GLU A 92 13.15 -7.30 -9.74
N ALA A 93 12.12 -6.63 -9.23
CA ALA A 93 11.45 -5.55 -9.94
C ALA A 93 12.28 -4.26 -9.94
N VAL A 94 13.00 -3.95 -8.84
CA VAL A 94 13.76 -2.71 -8.60
C VAL A 94 15.10 -2.72 -9.34
N PRO A 95 15.58 -1.58 -9.91
CA PRO A 95 16.87 -1.55 -10.58
C PRO A 95 17.99 -1.75 -9.56
N ALA A 96 19.03 -2.48 -9.94
CA ALA A 96 20.13 -2.89 -9.04
C ALA A 96 20.89 -1.74 -8.33
N HIS A 97 20.74 -0.49 -8.81
CA HIS A 97 21.38 0.69 -8.22
C HIS A 97 20.54 1.39 -7.14
N LEU A 98 19.30 0.94 -6.90
CA LEU A 98 18.43 1.48 -5.86
C LEU A 98 18.35 0.52 -4.69
N LYS A 99 18.52 1.05 -3.48
CA LYS A 99 18.37 0.30 -2.24
C LYS A 99 16.91 0.30 -1.79
N VAL A 100 16.35 -0.87 -1.52
CA VAL A 100 14.99 -1.00 -0.99
C VAL A 100 15.01 -1.04 0.54
N LEU A 101 14.20 -0.20 1.17
CA LEU A 101 13.97 -0.16 2.61
C LEU A 101 12.52 -0.56 2.89
N TYR A 102 12.29 -1.26 4.00
CA TYR A 102 10.97 -1.69 4.42
C TYR A 102 10.66 -1.10 5.78
N GLU A 103 9.54 -0.40 5.89
CA GLU A 103 9.07 0.20 7.13
C GLU A 103 7.77 -0.45 7.59
N TYR A 104 7.73 -0.77 8.88
CA TYR A 104 6.61 -1.44 9.54
C TYR A 104 6.06 -0.54 10.65
N ILE A 105 4.75 -0.56 10.83
CA ILE A 105 4.08 0.13 11.93
C ILE A 105 3.91 -0.85 13.09
N PHE A 106 4.20 -0.43 14.32
CA PHE A 106 3.95 -1.22 15.53
C PHE A 106 3.20 -0.36 16.54
N ASN A 107 2.46 -1.01 17.44
CA ASN A 107 1.82 -0.30 18.54
C ASN A 107 2.85 0.09 19.60
N THR A 108 2.77 1.33 20.06
CA THR A 108 3.53 1.81 21.21
C THR A 108 2.78 1.48 22.51
N TYR A 109 3.50 1.40 23.63
CA TYR A 109 2.87 1.21 24.94
C TYR A 109 1.82 2.29 25.26
N GLY A 110 2.08 3.55 24.87
CA GLY A 110 1.12 4.63 25.03
C GLY A 110 -0.17 4.42 24.25
N ALA A 111 -0.08 3.96 23.00
CA ALA A 111 -1.25 3.65 22.17
C ALA A 111 -2.03 2.44 22.69
N VAL A 112 -1.35 1.39 23.18
CA VAL A 112 -2.03 0.24 23.81
C VAL A 112 -2.70 0.64 25.12
N GLY A 113 -2.09 1.56 25.87
CA GLY A 113 -2.61 2.06 27.15
C GLY A 113 -3.93 2.84 27.04
N THR A 114 -4.36 3.24 25.85
CA THR A 114 -5.69 3.87 25.65
C THR A 114 -6.84 2.86 25.63
N PHE A 115 -6.53 1.55 25.54
CA PHE A 115 -7.53 0.50 25.57
C PHE A 115 -7.69 -0.05 26.99
N THR A 116 -8.91 -0.45 27.33
CA THR A 116 -9.19 -1.17 28.57
C THR A 116 -8.70 -2.62 28.47
N HIS A 117 -8.46 -3.26 29.62
CA HIS A 117 -8.05 -4.66 29.66
C HIS A 117 -9.11 -5.60 29.04
N ALA A 118 -10.40 -5.26 29.17
CA ALA A 118 -11.49 -6.04 28.58
C ALA A 118 -11.47 -5.98 27.05
N GLU A 119 -11.16 -4.84 26.46
CA GLU A 119 -11.02 -4.69 25.00
C GLU A 119 -9.80 -5.43 24.47
N LEU A 120 -8.68 -5.39 25.19
CA LEU A 120 -7.46 -6.10 24.80
C LEU A 120 -7.57 -7.61 24.96
N ALA A 121 -8.44 -8.11 25.85
CA ALA A 121 -8.64 -9.55 26.07
C ALA A 121 -9.17 -10.28 24.81
N ALA A 122 -9.74 -9.56 23.85
CA ALA A 122 -10.17 -10.12 22.56
C ALA A 122 -8.99 -10.42 21.60
N TYR A 123 -7.77 -9.99 21.92
CA TYR A 123 -6.60 -10.10 21.06
C TYR A 123 -5.47 -10.90 21.71
N THR A 124 -4.69 -11.61 20.90
CA THR A 124 -3.45 -12.24 21.36
C THR A 124 -2.38 -11.19 21.63
N HIS A 125 -1.43 -11.48 22.52
CA HIS A 125 -0.29 -10.58 22.76
C HIS A 125 0.50 -10.23 21.49
N GLU A 126 0.64 -11.19 20.57
CA GLU A 126 1.26 -10.96 19.26
C GLU A 126 0.47 -9.93 18.44
N ARG A 127 -0.85 -10.02 18.44
CA ARG A 127 -1.74 -9.05 17.77
C ARG A 127 -1.75 -7.69 18.46
N ILE A 128 -1.59 -7.63 19.78
CA ILE A 128 -1.44 -6.37 20.51
C ILE A 128 -0.12 -5.69 20.18
N ARG A 129 0.97 -6.45 20.04
CA ARG A 129 2.30 -5.91 19.72
C ARG A 129 2.39 -5.44 18.27
N GLY A 130 1.80 -6.18 17.34
CA GLY A 130 2.03 -6.01 15.91
C GLY A 130 0.78 -5.96 15.06
N GLY A 131 -0.39 -5.61 15.59
CA GLY A 131 -1.64 -5.57 14.81
C GLY A 131 -2.33 -4.21 14.93
N HIS A 132 -3.13 -3.83 13.92
CA HIS A 132 -4.02 -2.67 14.05
C HIS A 132 -5.10 -3.02 15.09
N LEU A 133 -5.01 -2.38 16.26
CA LEU A 133 -5.88 -2.66 17.40
C LEU A 133 -7.21 -1.92 17.32
N LYS A 134 -7.24 -0.75 16.68
CA LYS A 134 -8.48 -0.04 16.38
C LYS A 134 -9.09 -0.65 15.12
N ASN A 135 -10.36 -0.98 15.19
CA ASN A 135 -11.15 -1.24 13.99
C ASN A 135 -11.70 0.09 13.45
N ARG A 136 -12.02 0.15 12.16
CA ARG A 136 -12.39 1.39 11.48
C ARG A 136 -13.52 2.16 12.18
N ILE A 137 -14.47 1.45 12.79
CA ILE A 137 -15.57 2.06 13.55
C ILE A 137 -15.04 2.83 14.77
N GLN A 138 -14.10 2.26 15.53
CA GLN A 138 -13.47 2.94 16.68
C GLN A 138 -12.59 4.12 16.26
N GLU A 139 -11.95 4.05 15.09
CA GLU A 139 -11.18 5.18 14.56
C GLU A 139 -12.08 6.35 14.13
N LEU A 140 -13.20 6.05 13.46
CA LEU A 140 -14.14 7.07 12.98
C LEU A 140 -14.95 7.70 14.12
N GLN A 141 -15.15 6.98 15.23
CA GLN A 141 -15.82 7.50 16.44
C GLN A 141 -15.07 8.65 17.12
N ALA A 142 -13.77 8.83 16.82
CA ALA A 142 -12.98 9.94 17.33
C ALA A 142 -13.20 11.26 16.57
N TYR A 143 -13.86 11.24 15.41
CA TYR A 143 -14.08 12.43 14.57
C TYR A 143 -15.49 12.99 14.77
N GLN A 144 -15.61 14.32 14.81
CA GLN A 144 -16.93 14.95 14.81
C GLN A 144 -17.60 14.78 13.43
N HIS A 145 -18.93 14.73 13.39
CA HIS A 145 -19.70 14.48 12.16
C HIS A 145 -19.39 15.48 11.02
N ALA A 146 -18.90 16.69 11.35
CA ALA A 146 -18.48 17.71 10.39
C ALA A 146 -17.12 17.41 9.73
N GLU A 147 -16.22 16.70 10.42
CA GLU A 147 -14.88 16.35 9.94
C GLU A 147 -14.94 15.13 9.01
N LEU A 148 -15.80 14.17 9.33
CA LEU A 148 -16.06 12.99 8.50
C LEU A 148 -16.62 13.35 7.11
N ALA A 149 -17.38 14.44 7.01
CA ALA A 149 -17.97 14.91 5.76
C ALA A 149 -16.94 15.51 4.78
N GLN A 150 -15.73 15.82 5.26
CA GLN A 150 -14.65 16.37 4.43
C GLN A 150 -13.71 15.28 3.90
N LEU A 151 -13.82 14.05 4.39
CA LEU A 151 -13.00 12.93 3.95
C LEU A 151 -13.61 12.29 2.70
N THR A 152 -12.76 12.00 1.72
CA THR A 152 -13.16 11.31 0.49
C THR A 152 -13.51 9.84 0.77
N HIS A 153 -14.28 9.22 -0.14
CA HIS A 153 -14.62 7.80 -0.04
C HIS A 153 -13.38 6.90 0.09
N ASN A 154 -12.26 7.25 -0.55
CA ASN A 154 -11.00 6.53 -0.43
C ASN A 154 -10.33 6.73 0.93
N GLU A 155 -10.42 7.91 1.54
CA GLU A 155 -9.85 8.15 2.89
C GLU A 155 -10.65 7.43 3.97
N LEU A 156 -11.99 7.44 3.86
CA LEU A 156 -12.89 6.69 4.75
C LEU A 156 -12.72 5.17 4.60
N SER A 157 -12.44 4.70 3.38
CA SER A 157 -12.32 3.28 3.07
C SER A 157 -10.90 2.73 3.27
N LYS A 158 -9.84 3.49 2.95
CA LYS A 158 -8.47 2.96 2.75
C LYS A 158 -7.32 3.90 3.15
N GLY A 159 -7.56 5.16 3.53
CA GLY A 159 -6.50 6.13 3.86
C GLY A 159 -6.07 6.15 5.33
N GLU A 160 -4.93 6.79 5.61
CA GLU A 160 -4.62 7.30 6.95
C GLU A 160 -5.64 8.40 7.28
N LEU A 161 -6.38 8.24 8.38
CA LEU A 161 -7.27 9.30 8.85
C LEU A 161 -6.38 10.41 9.45
N PRO A 162 -6.49 11.67 9.00
CA PRO A 162 -5.66 12.76 9.52
C PRO A 162 -5.99 12.95 10.99
N ASN A 163 -5.01 12.73 11.89
CA ASN A 163 -5.16 12.78 13.34
C ASN A 163 -6.26 13.75 13.79
N GLY A 164 -7.43 13.20 14.12
CA GLY A 164 -8.50 13.94 14.78
C GLY A 164 -7.95 14.47 16.09
N ASN A 165 -7.90 15.79 16.20
CA ASN A 165 -7.50 16.48 17.44
C ASN A 165 -8.49 16.16 18.56
#